data_AF-B1F7X0-F1
#
_entry.id   AF-B1F7X0-F1
#
_cell.length_a   1.000
_cell.length_b   1.000
_cell.length_c   1.000
_cell.angle_alpha   90.00
_cell.angle_beta   90.00
_cell.angle_gamma   90.00
#
_symmetry.space_group_name_H-M   'P 1'
#
loop_
_entity.id
_entity.type
_entity.pdbx_description
1 polymer ?
#
loop_
_entity_poly.entity_id
_entity_poly.type
_entity_poly.pdbx_seq_one_letter_code
_entity_poly.pdbx_strand_id
1 'polypeptide(L)'
;MKRLPPSASLAATIACALALSACAAQSSAPATSSTPAQPATPAAPQMVGADRDAHGCIGSAGYSWCEQTQQCERPWELAKQKGFSNSAQAYEQFCHNTFAK
;
A
#
# COMPACT_ATOMS: atom_id res chain seq x y z
N MET A 1 48.86 -5.08 -40.05
CA MET A 1 48.80 -3.88 -40.92
C MET A 1 47.54 -3.11 -40.52
N LYS A 2 47.53 -2.34 -39.43
CA LYS A 2 47.69 -0.88 -39.36
C LYS A 2 47.13 -0.13 -40.58
N ARG A 3 45.96 0.52 -40.42
CA ARG A 3 45.77 1.99 -40.52
C ARG A 3 44.54 2.45 -39.72
N LEU A 4 44.74 3.51 -38.93
CA LEU A 4 43.76 4.35 -38.20
C LEU A 4 43.77 5.78 -38.85
N PRO A 5 42.98 6.79 -38.41
CA PRO A 5 42.12 7.67 -39.20
C PRO A 5 42.62 9.13 -39.34
N PRO A 6 41.77 10.06 -39.81
CA PRO A 6 41.62 11.40 -39.18
C PRO A 6 40.15 11.71 -38.82
N SER A 7 39.82 12.06 -37.57
CA SER A 7 39.68 13.46 -37.05
C SER A 7 38.52 14.22 -37.70
N ALA A 8 37.63 14.95 -37.05
CA ALA A 8 37.25 15.30 -35.68
C ALA A 8 35.97 16.19 -35.84
N SER A 9 35.43 16.71 -34.74
CA SER A 9 34.49 17.88 -34.69
C SER A 9 33.00 17.52 -34.80
N LEU A 10 32.10 17.85 -33.88
CA LEU A 10 32.14 18.72 -32.71
C LEU A 10 31.21 18.16 -31.62
N ALA A 11 31.68 18.25 -30.39
CA ALA A 11 30.84 18.31 -29.21
C ALA A 11 29.80 19.43 -29.36
N ALA A 12 28.54 19.11 -29.09
CA ALA A 12 27.54 20.10 -28.69
C ALA A 12 26.94 19.63 -27.36
N THR A 13 27.69 19.90 -26.31
CA THR A 13 27.22 19.97 -24.93
C THR A 13 26.12 21.03 -24.86
N ILE A 14 24.85 20.62 -24.86
CA ILE A 14 23.77 21.49 -24.36
C ILE A 14 23.51 21.07 -22.92
N ALA A 15 24.35 21.61 -22.05
CA ALA A 15 24.00 21.82 -20.65
C ALA A 15 22.99 22.97 -20.60
N CYS A 16 21.70 22.64 -20.46
CA CYS A 16 20.72 23.53 -19.85
C CYS A 16 20.49 22.99 -18.44
N ALA A 17 21.23 23.48 -17.46
CA ALA A 17 20.79 24.61 -16.64
C ALA A 17 19.45 24.33 -15.94
N LEU A 18 19.57 23.73 -14.75
CA LEU A 18 18.95 24.22 -13.52
C LEU A 18 17.54 24.81 -13.67
N ALA A 19 16.53 23.95 -13.57
CA ALA A 19 15.34 24.30 -12.82
C ALA A 19 15.31 23.41 -11.57
N LEU A 20 15.96 23.89 -10.50
CA LEU A 20 15.60 23.49 -9.15
C LEU A 20 14.13 23.84 -8.98
N SER A 21 13.24 22.88 -9.26
CA SER A 21 11.84 22.97 -8.91
C SER A 21 11.71 22.80 -7.39
N ALA A 22 12.16 23.82 -6.67
CA ALA A 22 11.87 24.03 -5.27
C ALA A 22 10.53 24.78 -5.16
N CYS A 23 9.72 24.33 -4.21
CA CYS A 23 8.49 24.94 -3.72
C CYS A 23 7.23 24.80 -4.58
N ALA A 24 6.59 23.65 -4.46
CA ALA A 24 5.32 23.61 -3.73
C ALA A 24 5.15 22.24 -3.06
N ALA A 25 5.59 22.15 -1.80
CA ALA A 25 4.90 21.31 -0.84
C ALA A 25 3.46 21.85 -0.73
N GLN A 26 2.57 21.36 -1.58
CA GLN A 26 1.12 21.53 -1.46
C GLN A 26 0.48 20.19 -1.74
N SER A 27 0.68 19.25 -0.82
CA SER A 27 -0.40 18.32 -0.52
C SER A 27 -0.76 18.58 0.93
N SER A 28 -1.76 19.44 1.04
CA SER A 28 -2.36 19.97 2.25
C SER A 28 -2.67 18.83 3.22
N ALA A 29 -1.93 18.76 4.31
CA ALA A 29 -2.48 18.30 5.58
C ALA A 29 -2.40 19.52 6.53
N PRO A 30 -3.41 19.79 7.36
CA PRO A 30 -4.43 18.84 7.81
C PRO A 30 -5.82 19.30 7.38
N ALA A 31 -6.68 18.39 6.91
CA ALA A 31 -8.04 18.47 7.41
C ALA A 31 -7.90 18.09 8.89
N THR A 32 -7.63 19.09 9.72
CA THR A 32 -8.10 19.08 11.09
C THR A 32 -9.58 18.81 10.96
N SER A 33 -9.95 17.54 11.09
CA SER A 33 -11.22 17.15 11.64
C SER A 33 -11.25 17.76 13.03
N SER A 34 -11.48 19.07 13.09
CA SER A 34 -12.11 19.72 14.22
C SER A 34 -13.54 19.22 14.20
N THR A 35 -13.71 17.92 14.42
CA THR A 35 -14.84 17.39 15.13
C THR A 35 -14.93 18.29 16.35
N PRO A 36 -16.02 19.05 16.54
CA PRO A 36 -16.25 19.75 17.79
C PRO A 36 -15.97 18.72 18.86
N ALA A 37 -15.09 19.03 19.83
CA ALA A 37 -14.84 18.15 20.95
C ALA A 37 -16.20 17.88 21.58
N GLN A 38 -16.80 16.75 21.18
CA GLN A 38 -18.03 16.30 21.78
C GLN A 38 -17.68 16.14 23.24
N PRO A 39 -18.51 16.66 24.16
CA PRO A 39 -18.30 16.41 25.58
C PRO A 39 -18.02 14.92 25.71
N ALA A 40 -16.86 14.58 26.27
CA ALA A 40 -16.44 13.20 26.44
C ALA A 40 -17.43 12.54 27.39
N THR A 41 -18.55 12.06 26.84
CA THR A 41 -19.40 11.07 27.46
C THR A 41 -18.44 9.95 27.82
N PRO A 42 -18.37 9.49 29.07
CA PRO A 42 -17.54 8.35 29.44
C PRO A 42 -17.80 7.25 28.43
N ALA A 43 -16.77 6.93 27.62
CA ALA A 43 -16.92 5.98 26.54
C ALA A 43 -17.40 4.68 27.17
N ALA A 44 -18.66 4.33 26.89
CA ALA A 44 -19.19 3.04 27.27
C ALA A 44 -18.20 1.98 26.79
N PRO A 45 -17.95 0.91 27.58
CA PRO A 45 -16.98 -0.11 27.21
C PRO A 45 -17.26 -0.58 25.79
N GLN A 46 -16.29 -0.35 24.89
CA GLN A 46 -16.42 -0.76 23.49
C GLN A 46 -16.46 -2.28 23.49
N MET A 47 -17.57 -2.86 23.02
CA MET A 47 -17.71 -4.31 22.96
C MET A 47 -16.66 -4.87 21.98
N VAL A 48 -15.81 -5.78 22.46
CA VAL A 48 -14.80 -6.43 21.62
C VAL A 48 -15.49 -7.20 20.49
N GLY A 49 -15.00 -7.05 19.27
CA GLY A 49 -15.56 -7.74 18.09
C GLY A 49 -16.83 -7.10 17.52
N ALA A 50 -17.16 -5.88 17.90
CA ALA A 50 -18.24 -5.10 17.26
C ALA A 50 -17.84 -4.53 15.88
N ASP A 51 -16.59 -4.70 15.45
CA ASP A 51 -15.99 -4.18 14.21
C ASP A 51 -16.09 -5.15 13.01
N ARG A 52 -17.23 -5.85 12.89
CA ARG A 52 -17.46 -6.74 11.75
C ARG A 52 -17.63 -5.95 10.45
N ASP A 53 -16.97 -6.40 9.38
CA ASP A 53 -17.17 -5.87 8.02
C ASP A 53 -18.40 -6.50 7.31
N ALA A 54 -18.58 -6.18 6.03
CA ALA A 54 -19.70 -6.67 5.21
C ALA A 54 -19.70 -8.21 5.02
N HIS A 55 -18.54 -8.86 5.16
CA HIS A 55 -18.39 -10.31 5.11
C HIS A 55 -18.45 -10.94 6.52
N GLY A 56 -18.59 -10.11 7.57
CA GLY A 56 -18.60 -10.55 8.95
C GLY A 56 -17.21 -10.76 9.55
N CYS A 57 -16.14 -10.35 8.86
CA CYS A 57 -14.78 -10.49 9.39
C CYS A 57 -14.50 -9.44 10.46
N ILE A 58 -13.84 -9.86 11.54
CA ILE A 58 -13.46 -8.97 12.65
C ILE A 58 -12.03 -8.51 12.41
N GLY A 59 -11.88 -7.30 11.89
CA GLY A 59 -10.57 -6.73 11.55
C GLY A 59 -9.66 -6.57 12.77
N SER A 60 -10.22 -6.24 13.93
CA SER A 60 -9.49 -6.12 15.20
C SER A 60 -8.90 -7.44 15.70
N ALA A 61 -9.48 -8.58 15.30
CA ALA A 61 -8.94 -9.91 15.55
C ALA A 61 -7.95 -10.38 14.45
N GLY A 62 -7.75 -9.54 13.43
CA GLY A 62 -6.86 -9.75 12.30
C GLY A 62 -7.43 -10.67 11.22
N TYR A 63 -8.75 -10.77 11.14
CA TYR A 63 -9.41 -11.48 10.05
C TYR A 63 -9.62 -10.57 8.84
N SER A 64 -9.43 -11.12 7.65
CA SER A 64 -9.68 -10.47 6.38
C SER A 64 -10.40 -11.44 5.44
N TRP A 65 -11.32 -10.91 4.65
CA TRP A 65 -12.07 -11.71 3.69
C TRP A 65 -11.17 -12.16 2.53
N CYS A 66 -11.27 -13.43 2.17
CA CYS A 66 -10.56 -14.02 1.05
C CYS A 66 -11.54 -14.60 0.03
N GLU A 67 -11.66 -13.98 -1.15
CA GLU A 67 -12.56 -14.43 -2.22
C GLU A 67 -12.26 -15.89 -2.65
N GLN A 68 -10.98 -16.27 -2.69
CA GLN A 68 -10.57 -17.63 -3.07
C GLN A 68 -11.03 -18.71 -2.07
N THR A 69 -10.99 -18.46 -0.76
CA THR A 69 -11.42 -19.45 0.27
C THR A 69 -12.86 -19.23 0.73
N GLN A 70 -13.48 -18.12 0.32
CA GLN A 70 -14.78 -17.63 0.75
C GLN A 70 -14.92 -17.61 2.28
N GLN A 71 -13.84 -17.24 2.97
CA GLN A 71 -13.76 -17.24 4.42
C GLN A 71 -12.97 -16.02 4.93
N CYS A 72 -13.20 -15.70 6.21
CA CYS A 72 -12.38 -14.77 6.96
C CYS A 72 -11.09 -15.48 7.39
N GLU A 73 -9.98 -15.12 6.77
CA GLU A 73 -8.66 -15.71 7.01
C GLU A 73 -7.77 -14.75 7.79
N ARG A 74 -6.81 -15.29 8.54
CA ARG A 74 -5.73 -14.47 9.14
C ARG A 74 -4.53 -14.51 8.20
N PRO A 75 -4.15 -13.38 7.55
CA PRO A 75 -3.18 -13.39 6.45
C PRO A 75 -1.86 -14.10 6.76
N TRP A 76 -1.36 -13.98 8.00
CA TRP A 76 -0.10 -14.57 8.42
C TRP A 76 -0.18 -16.09 8.67
N GLU A 77 -1.32 -16.60 9.13
CA GLU A 77 -1.53 -18.04 9.29
C GLU A 77 -1.70 -18.70 7.94
N LEU A 78 -2.48 -18.07 7.06
CA LEU A 78 -2.67 -18.53 5.70
C LEU A 78 -1.36 -18.49 4.91
N ALA A 79 -0.57 -17.42 5.02
CA ALA A 79 0.76 -17.32 4.42
C ALA A 79 1.67 -18.47 4.85
N LYS A 80 1.72 -18.76 6.16
CA LYS A 80 2.48 -19.90 6.70
C LYS A 80 1.97 -21.24 6.17
N GLN A 81 0.65 -21.42 6.07
CA GLN A 81 0.05 -22.68 5.64
C GLN A 81 0.23 -22.93 4.13
N LYS A 82 0.10 -21.88 3.31
CA LYS A 82 0.14 -21.96 1.85
C LYS A 82 1.52 -21.70 1.26
N GLY A 83 2.48 -21.26 2.08
CA GLY A 83 3.87 -21.09 1.68
C GLY A 83 4.15 -19.82 0.86
N PHE A 84 3.41 -18.73 1.12
CA PHE A 84 3.67 -17.42 0.51
C PHE A 84 4.18 -16.40 1.53
N SER A 85 4.66 -15.24 1.06
CA SER A 85 5.20 -14.18 1.92
C SER A 85 4.14 -13.64 2.87
N ASN A 86 4.48 -13.44 4.15
CA ASN A 86 3.61 -12.73 5.09
C ASN A 86 3.58 -11.23 4.76
N SER A 87 2.80 -10.86 3.76
CA SER A 87 2.69 -9.49 3.23
C SER A 87 1.28 -9.27 2.68
N ALA A 88 0.75 -8.05 2.82
CA ALA A 88 -0.59 -7.70 2.33
C ALA A 88 -0.75 -8.03 0.83
N GLN A 89 0.23 -7.66 0.01
CA GLN A 89 0.20 -7.89 -1.44
C GLN A 89 0.10 -9.38 -1.79
N ALA A 90 0.88 -10.23 -1.11
CA ALA A 90 0.89 -11.67 -1.37
C ALA A 90 -0.44 -12.33 -0.95
N TYR A 91 -1.04 -11.85 0.14
CA TYR A 91 -2.37 -12.27 0.58
C TYR A 91 -3.46 -11.84 -0.43
N GLU A 92 -3.46 -10.58 -0.88
CA GLU A 92 -4.41 -10.08 -1.89
C GLU A 92 -4.30 -10.88 -3.19
N GLN A 93 -3.07 -11.16 -3.65
CA GLN A 93 -2.84 -11.99 -4.83
C GLN A 93 -3.40 -13.40 -4.65
N PHE A 94 -3.15 -14.03 -3.50
CA PHE A 94 -3.71 -15.35 -3.19
C PHE A 94 -5.24 -15.31 -3.20
N CYS A 95 -5.84 -14.30 -2.56
CA CYS A 95 -7.29 -14.21 -2.43
C CYS A 95 -8.01 -13.82 -3.72
N HIS A 96 -7.38 -13.06 -4.62
CA HIS A 96 -7.96 -12.70 -5.92
C HIS A 96 -7.73 -13.77 -7.01
N ASN A 97 -6.93 -14.79 -6.75
CA ASN A 97 -6.64 -15.84 -7.73
C ASN A 97 -7.75 -16.91 -7.77
N THR A 98 -8.87 -16.58 -8.41
CA THR A 98 -10.05 -17.46 -8.54
C THR A 98 -9.88 -18.66 -9.49
N PHE A 99 -8.65 -18.98 -9.91
CA PHE A 99 -8.36 -20.08 -10.85
C PHE A 99 -8.22 -21.46 -10.17
N ALA A 100 -8.31 -21.52 -8.84
CA ALA A 100 -8.35 -22.79 -8.11
C ALA A 100 -9.81 -23.28 -7.97
N LYS A 101 -10.38 -23.82 -9.05
CA LYS A 101 -11.57 -24.66 -8.98
C LYS A 101 -11.30 -25.99 -9.68
#